data_AF-A0A934S9T7-F1
#
_entry.id   AF-A0A934S9T7-F1
#
_cell.length_a   1.000
_cell.length_b   1.000
_cell.length_c   1.000
_cell.angle_alpha   90.00
_cell.angle_beta   90.00
_cell.angle_gamma   90.00
#
_symmetry.space_group_name_H-M   'P 1'
#
loop_
_entity.id
_entity.type
_entity.pdbx_description
1 polymer ?
#
loop_
_entity_poly.entity_id
_entity_poly.type
_entity_poly.pdbx_seq_one_letter_code
_entity_poly.pdbx_strand_id
1 'polypeptide(L)'
;MSGLRLVLFAITALACLCRGQVHGDTLAWLDFDGKIQGDATDSKHADWIEIESFGFNAGRAGSVEGETGYLSKLSLIKALDQSSPMLFEGAVTGETYDEVTIDFNSGPDVARVRIELGKVIISSLSMNASTTALSPTETLDLNFTTIRFTYYTAKSNEIYASYDSETDTGSSGEQLKDTDSDGMPDSWELLYGLSVGVNDAASDLDGDGLSNLDEYELGTDPSSGSSFFQAVLKADPSIPGNYLLSWNSVAGKTYVIEWSPDLKTAFTTIRIVTATDTTTVESITGAGSIGFYRVRPES
;
A
#
# COMPACT_ATOMS: atom_id res chain seq x y z
N MET A 1 3.69 61.19 -26.44
CA MET A 1 3.54 60.48 -25.15
C MET A 1 2.03 60.22 -25.02
N SER A 2 1.49 59.01 -25.11
CA SER A 2 1.98 57.72 -24.63
C SER A 2 1.32 56.62 -25.47
N GLY A 3 2.12 55.64 -25.89
CA GLY A 3 1.71 54.56 -26.79
C GLY A 3 0.69 53.61 -26.17
N LEU A 4 -0.35 53.31 -26.93
CA LEU A 4 -1.32 52.27 -26.68
C LEU A 4 -0.60 50.91 -26.75
N ARG A 5 -0.36 50.26 -25.61
CA ARG A 5 0.16 48.88 -25.56
C ARG A 5 -1.01 47.91 -25.67
N LEU A 6 -1.29 47.47 -26.90
CA LEU A 6 -2.13 46.31 -27.19
C LEU A 6 -1.31 45.06 -26.87
N VAL A 7 -1.67 44.31 -25.82
CA VAL A 7 -1.07 43.00 -25.52
C VAL A 7 -1.80 41.96 -26.37
N LEU A 8 -1.18 41.57 -27.48
CA LEU A 8 -1.61 40.46 -28.32
C LEU A 8 -1.09 39.17 -27.67
N PHE A 9 -1.97 38.31 -27.16
CA PHE A 9 -1.59 36.94 -26.82
C PHE A 9 -1.58 36.12 -28.11
N ALA A 10 -0.39 35.71 -28.54
CA ALA A 10 -0.25 34.66 -29.53
C ALA A 10 -0.60 33.34 -28.86
N ILE A 11 -1.76 32.75 -29.20
CA ILE A 11 -1.97 31.31 -29.01
C ILE A 11 -1.09 30.65 -30.07
N THR A 12 0.17 30.42 -29.72
CA THR A 12 0.98 29.45 -30.44
C THR A 12 0.32 28.10 -30.24
N ALA A 13 -0.32 27.60 -31.29
CA ALA A 13 -0.62 26.19 -31.45
C ALA A 13 0.71 25.43 -31.37
N LEU A 14 1.09 25.04 -30.16
CA LEU A 14 1.99 23.91 -29.99
C LEU A 14 1.13 22.69 -30.26
N ALA A 15 1.34 22.11 -31.44
CA ALA A 15 0.81 20.81 -31.76
C ALA A 15 1.37 19.81 -30.73
N CYS A 16 0.59 19.49 -29.70
CA CYS A 16 0.74 18.26 -28.95
C CYS A 16 -0.07 17.17 -29.68
N LEU A 17 0.48 16.75 -30.83
CA LEU A 17 0.24 15.41 -31.37
C LEU A 17 1.23 14.54 -30.60
N CYS A 18 0.91 13.66 -29.64
CA CYS A 18 -0.32 12.96 -29.30
C CYS A 18 -0.46 12.96 -27.77
N ARG A 19 -1.53 13.51 -27.20
CA ARG A 19 -1.91 13.24 -25.80
C ARG A 19 -3.36 12.81 -25.78
N GLY A 20 -3.54 11.51 -25.86
CA GLY A 20 -4.83 10.87 -26.02
C GLY A 20 -4.63 9.46 -26.55
N GLN A 21 -3.83 8.67 -25.85
CA GLN A 21 -4.00 7.23 -25.95
C GLN A 21 -4.97 6.86 -24.83
N VAL A 22 -6.09 6.28 -25.21
CA VAL A 22 -7.04 5.69 -24.26
C VAL A 22 -6.36 4.41 -23.81
N HIS A 23 -5.68 4.45 -22.67
CA HIS A 23 -5.15 3.25 -22.04
C HIS A 23 -6.36 2.41 -21.64
N GLY A 24 -6.46 1.19 -22.18
CA GLY A 24 -7.46 0.22 -21.73
C GLY A 24 -7.26 -0.04 -20.24
N ASP A 25 -8.31 -0.46 -19.53
CA ASP A 25 -8.31 -0.64 -18.06
C ASP A 25 -6.99 -1.25 -17.54
N THR A 26 -6.08 -0.40 -17.03
CA THR A 26 -4.76 -0.80 -16.54
C THR A 26 -4.94 -1.77 -15.38
N LEU A 27 -4.40 -2.98 -15.50
CA LEU A 27 -4.54 -4.02 -14.48
C LEU A 27 -3.50 -3.85 -13.36
N ALA A 28 -2.28 -3.50 -13.75
CA ALA A 28 -1.13 -3.42 -12.87
C ALA A 28 -0.04 -2.48 -13.43
N TRP A 29 0.92 -2.13 -12.57
CA TRP A 29 2.13 -1.38 -12.92
C TRP A 29 3.37 -2.23 -12.64
N LEU A 30 4.38 -2.12 -13.50
CA LEU A 30 5.63 -2.86 -13.45
C LEU A 30 6.81 -1.88 -13.40
N ASP A 31 7.76 -2.13 -12.51
CA ASP A 31 8.99 -1.36 -12.39
C ASP A 31 10.22 -2.25 -12.30
N PHE A 32 11.31 -1.80 -12.93
CA PHE A 32 12.62 -2.45 -12.93
C PHE A 32 13.60 -1.68 -12.02
N ASP A 33 13.13 -1.24 -10.85
CA ASP A 33 13.87 -0.39 -9.92
C ASP A 33 14.37 0.90 -10.63
N GLY A 34 13.49 1.52 -11.40
CA GLY A 34 13.76 2.73 -12.19
C GLY A 34 14.71 2.55 -13.38
N LYS A 35 15.22 1.34 -13.63
CA LYS A 35 16.16 1.07 -14.75
C LYS A 35 15.48 1.12 -16.12
N ILE A 36 14.18 0.83 -16.18
CA ILE A 36 13.38 0.91 -17.41
C ILE A 36 12.17 1.80 -17.16
N GLN A 37 12.09 2.92 -17.88
CA GLN A 37 10.99 3.87 -17.75
C GLN A 37 9.83 3.49 -18.69
N GLY A 38 8.61 3.44 -18.17
CA GLY A 38 7.36 3.30 -18.91
C GLY A 38 6.56 4.61 -18.97
N ASP A 39 5.41 4.60 -19.63
CA ASP A 39 4.61 5.82 -19.87
C ASP A 39 3.51 6.09 -18.82
N ALA A 40 3.47 5.35 -17.71
CA ALA A 40 2.42 5.52 -16.70
C ALA A 40 2.43 6.95 -16.12
N THR A 41 1.25 7.57 -16.13
CA THR A 41 1.04 8.91 -15.53
C THR A 41 0.33 8.86 -14.18
N ASP A 42 0.08 7.65 -13.67
CA ASP A 42 -0.50 7.47 -12.36
C ASP A 42 0.36 8.16 -11.30
N SER A 43 -0.28 8.82 -10.33
CA SER A 43 0.44 9.63 -9.35
C SER A 43 1.33 8.80 -8.42
N LYS A 44 1.07 7.49 -8.29
CA LYS A 44 1.81 6.57 -7.42
C LYS A 44 2.78 5.69 -8.20
N HIS A 45 2.53 5.47 -9.49
CA HIS A 45 3.37 4.66 -10.37
C HIS A 45 3.86 5.49 -11.57
N ALA A 46 4.27 6.73 -11.32
CA ALA A 46 4.75 7.61 -12.38
C ALA A 46 6.01 7.00 -13.01
N ASP A 47 6.07 7.02 -14.35
CA ASP A 47 7.16 6.44 -15.15
C ASP A 47 7.28 4.90 -15.05
N TRP A 48 6.29 4.22 -14.45
CA TRP A 48 6.22 2.76 -14.46
C TRP A 48 5.60 2.25 -15.77
N ILE A 49 5.68 0.94 -15.98
CA ILE A 49 5.11 0.27 -17.14
C ILE A 49 3.70 -0.21 -16.83
N GLU A 50 2.72 0.17 -17.64
CA GLU A 50 1.35 -0.31 -17.48
C GLU A 50 1.14 -1.71 -18.09
N ILE A 51 0.47 -2.58 -17.34
CA ILE A 51 0.24 -3.98 -17.69
C ILE A 51 -1.26 -4.21 -17.93
N GLU A 52 -1.58 -4.84 -19.05
CA GLU A 52 -2.94 -5.21 -19.46
C GLU A 52 -3.31 -6.64 -19.05
N SER A 53 -2.31 -7.53 -18.97
CA SER A 53 -2.53 -8.93 -18.61
C SER A 53 -1.36 -9.51 -17.83
N PHE A 54 -1.69 -10.40 -16.90
CA PHE A 54 -0.74 -11.11 -16.05
C PHE A 54 -1.06 -12.60 -16.03
N GLY A 55 -0.03 -13.43 -16.22
CA GLY A 55 -0.11 -14.87 -16.12
C GLY A 55 1.11 -15.46 -15.41
N PHE A 56 0.85 -16.22 -14.36
CA PHE A 56 1.86 -16.96 -13.62
C PHE A 56 1.25 -18.26 -13.06
N ASN A 57 2.03 -19.33 -13.02
CA ASN A 57 1.63 -20.61 -12.48
C ASN A 57 2.70 -21.13 -11.52
N ALA A 58 2.25 -21.51 -10.32
CA ALA A 58 3.04 -22.26 -9.36
C ALA A 58 2.34 -23.59 -9.13
N GLY A 59 3.10 -24.69 -9.14
CA GLY A 59 2.51 -26.01 -8.99
C GLY A 59 3.52 -27.05 -8.56
N ARG A 60 3.03 -28.28 -8.45
CA ARG A 60 3.84 -29.47 -8.25
C ARG A 60 3.37 -30.50 -9.25
N ALA A 61 4.29 -31.26 -9.82
CA ALA A 61 3.90 -32.47 -10.53
C ALA A 61 3.35 -33.50 -9.52
N GLY A 62 2.45 -34.39 -9.96
CA GLY A 62 2.15 -35.62 -9.21
C GLY A 62 1.13 -35.58 -8.06
N SER A 63 0.84 -36.80 -7.56
CA SER A 63 -0.30 -37.13 -6.68
C SER A 63 0.10 -37.56 -5.25
N VAL A 64 1.10 -36.89 -4.66
CA VAL A 64 1.56 -36.92 -3.25
C VAL A 64 2.89 -37.68 -3.01
N GLU A 65 3.81 -36.96 -2.32
CA GLU A 65 5.18 -37.28 -1.82
C GLU A 65 6.35 -37.35 -2.83
N GLY A 66 7.42 -36.58 -2.53
CA GLY A 66 8.75 -36.72 -3.15
C GLY A 66 9.05 -35.89 -4.41
N GLU A 67 8.14 -35.02 -4.85
CA GLU A 67 8.29 -34.25 -6.10
C GLU A 67 8.55 -32.75 -5.83
N THR A 68 9.42 -32.15 -6.64
CA THR A 68 9.80 -30.74 -6.54
C THR A 68 8.69 -29.83 -7.08
N GLY A 69 8.48 -28.69 -6.43
CA GLY A 69 7.64 -27.62 -6.96
C GLY A 69 8.23 -27.06 -8.26
N TYR A 70 7.41 -26.38 -9.05
CA TYR A 70 7.88 -25.56 -10.15
C TYR A 70 7.16 -24.22 -10.15
N LEU A 71 7.88 -23.20 -10.60
CA LEU A 71 7.35 -21.91 -10.99
C LEU A 71 7.43 -21.80 -12.51
N SER A 72 6.38 -21.30 -13.15
CA SER A 72 6.48 -20.89 -14.55
C SER A 72 7.28 -19.60 -14.67
N LYS A 73 7.72 -19.27 -15.89
CA LYS A 73 8.01 -17.87 -16.22
C LYS A 73 6.77 -17.01 -15.93
N LEU A 74 7.00 -15.74 -15.66
CA LEU A 74 5.94 -14.76 -15.48
C LEU A 74 5.70 -14.07 -16.83
N SER A 75 4.46 -14.12 -17.31
CA SER A 75 4.08 -13.65 -18.65
C SER A 75 3.15 -12.46 -18.53
N LEU A 76 3.52 -11.36 -19.15
CA LEU A 76 2.84 -10.07 -19.11
C LEU A 76 2.41 -9.66 -20.52
N ILE A 77 1.30 -8.94 -20.63
CA ILE A 77 0.94 -8.22 -21.85
C ILE A 77 0.86 -6.73 -21.52
N LYS A 78 1.48 -5.91 -22.35
CA LYS A 78 1.42 -4.44 -22.29
C LYS A 78 1.25 -3.85 -23.68
N ALA A 79 0.80 -2.60 -23.77
CA ALA A 79 0.90 -1.83 -25.01
C ALA A 79 2.36 -1.49 -25.32
N LEU A 80 2.70 -1.27 -26.60
CA LEU A 80 3.98 -0.64 -26.93
C LEU A 80 4.02 0.79 -26.38
N ASP A 81 5.12 1.14 -25.72
CA ASP A 81 5.33 2.42 -25.04
C ASP A 81 6.84 2.78 -25.05
N GLN A 82 7.25 3.83 -24.33
CA GLN A 82 8.67 4.21 -24.27
C GLN A 82 9.60 3.16 -23.67
N SER A 83 9.07 2.19 -22.92
CA SER A 83 9.84 1.10 -22.30
C SER A 83 10.25 0.04 -23.32
N SER A 84 9.50 -0.11 -24.42
CA SER A 84 9.65 -1.19 -25.39
C SER A 84 11.06 -1.35 -25.99
N PRO A 85 11.80 -0.28 -26.37
CA PRO A 85 13.17 -0.42 -26.87
C PRO A 85 14.15 -0.95 -25.81
N MET A 86 13.99 -0.55 -24.56
CA MET A 86 14.84 -0.98 -23.45
C MET A 86 14.55 -2.43 -23.07
N LEU A 87 13.27 -2.83 -23.07
CA LEU A 87 12.88 -4.23 -22.91
C LEU A 87 13.46 -5.11 -24.03
N PHE A 88 13.46 -4.63 -25.27
CA PHE A 88 14.08 -5.33 -26.40
C PHE A 88 15.58 -5.49 -26.19
N GLU A 89 16.28 -4.43 -25.79
CA GLU A 89 17.71 -4.47 -25.48
C GLU A 89 18.00 -5.48 -24.36
N GLY A 90 17.27 -5.43 -23.25
CA GLY A 90 17.43 -6.38 -22.15
C GLY A 90 17.22 -7.84 -22.58
N ALA A 91 16.22 -8.09 -23.43
CA ALA A 91 15.92 -9.42 -23.96
C ALA A 91 17.06 -10.01 -24.82
N VAL A 92 17.75 -9.17 -25.62
CA VAL A 92 18.80 -9.64 -26.54
C VAL A 92 20.21 -9.61 -25.93
N THR A 93 20.44 -8.75 -24.94
CA THR A 93 21.72 -8.64 -24.24
C THR A 93 21.83 -9.66 -23.11
N GLY A 94 20.70 -10.11 -22.56
CA GLY A 94 20.69 -10.96 -21.36
C GLY A 94 21.01 -10.18 -20.09
N GLU A 95 20.76 -8.87 -20.07
CA GLU A 95 20.88 -8.05 -18.87
C GLU A 95 20.05 -8.62 -17.72
N THR A 96 20.64 -8.60 -16.53
CA THR A 96 20.02 -9.06 -15.28
C THR A 96 19.60 -7.87 -14.44
N TYR A 97 18.38 -7.91 -13.92
CA TYR A 97 17.81 -6.91 -13.04
C TYR A 97 17.74 -7.47 -11.62
N ASP A 98 18.33 -6.79 -10.65
CA ASP A 98 18.40 -7.28 -9.27
C ASP A 98 17.01 -7.43 -8.65
N GLU A 99 16.11 -6.50 -8.95
CA GLU A 99 14.73 -6.46 -8.48
C GLU A 99 13.78 -5.99 -9.59
N VAL A 100 12.59 -6.57 -9.63
CA VAL A 100 11.47 -6.13 -10.47
C VAL A 100 10.19 -6.22 -9.65
N THR A 101 9.42 -5.13 -9.62
CA THR A 101 8.22 -5.00 -8.79
C THR A 101 6.98 -4.88 -9.68
N ILE A 102 5.91 -5.61 -9.30
CA ILE A 102 4.62 -5.56 -9.97
C ILE A 102 3.52 -5.29 -8.95
N ASP A 103 2.73 -4.26 -9.21
CA ASP A 103 1.69 -3.76 -8.34
C ASP A 103 0.31 -3.89 -8.98
N PHE A 104 -0.60 -4.65 -8.36
CA PHE A 104 -1.97 -4.86 -8.84
C PHE A 104 -2.99 -4.08 -8.04
N ASN A 105 -4.04 -3.64 -8.75
CA ASN A 105 -5.14 -2.85 -8.20
C ASN A 105 -4.61 -1.66 -7.40
N SER A 106 -4.25 -0.57 -8.08
CA SER A 106 -4.22 0.72 -7.40
C SER A 106 -5.63 0.94 -6.87
N GLY A 107 -5.83 0.77 -5.56
CA GLY A 107 -6.95 1.42 -4.91
C GLY A 107 -6.87 2.93 -5.14
N PRO A 108 -7.78 3.72 -4.57
CA PRO A 108 -7.61 5.18 -4.58
C PRO A 108 -6.22 5.62 -4.06
N ASP A 109 -5.52 4.77 -3.28
CA ASP A 109 -4.30 5.18 -2.57
C ASP A 109 -3.03 4.30 -2.80
N VAL A 110 -3.06 2.94 -2.92
CA VAL A 110 -1.91 2.05 -3.29
C VAL A 110 -2.38 0.67 -3.83
N ALA A 111 -1.46 -0.11 -4.44
CA ALA A 111 -1.60 -1.51 -4.87
C ALA A 111 -2.03 -2.49 -3.75
N ARG A 112 -3.11 -3.24 -3.99
CA ARG A 112 -3.62 -4.26 -3.03
C ARG A 112 -2.77 -5.54 -3.00
N VAL A 113 -2.05 -5.81 -4.08
CA VAL A 113 -1.13 -6.94 -4.21
C VAL A 113 0.16 -6.46 -4.83
N ARG A 114 1.28 -6.83 -4.24
CA ARG A 114 2.63 -6.60 -4.76
C ARG A 114 3.34 -7.92 -5.02
N ILE A 115 4.05 -8.00 -6.13
CA ILE A 115 4.96 -9.10 -6.46
C ILE A 115 6.35 -8.52 -6.66
N GLU A 116 7.31 -8.99 -5.89
CA GLU A 116 8.73 -8.63 -6.00
C GLU A 116 9.49 -9.85 -6.53
N LEU A 117 10.20 -9.66 -7.62
CA LEU A 117 11.03 -10.67 -8.26
C LEU A 117 12.49 -10.31 -8.06
N GLY A 118 13.32 -11.26 -7.63
CA GLY A 118 14.76 -11.06 -7.49
C GLY A 118 15.57 -11.80 -8.54
N LYS A 119 16.66 -11.18 -8.99
CA LYS A 119 17.56 -11.66 -10.07
C LYS A 119 16.77 -12.05 -11.33
N VAL A 120 16.24 -11.04 -12.00
CA VAL A 120 15.31 -11.19 -13.12
C VAL A 120 16.05 -11.06 -14.45
N ILE A 121 15.63 -11.84 -15.44
CA ILE A 121 16.00 -11.65 -16.85
C ILE A 121 14.76 -11.53 -17.70
N ILE A 122 14.85 -10.75 -18.77
CA ILE A 122 13.85 -10.76 -19.83
C ILE A 122 14.11 -11.98 -20.70
N SER A 123 13.33 -13.04 -20.48
CA SER A 123 13.52 -14.34 -21.15
C SER A 123 12.99 -14.34 -22.59
N SER A 124 12.00 -13.52 -22.88
CA SER A 124 11.41 -13.36 -24.21
C SER A 124 10.61 -12.06 -24.28
N LEU A 125 10.64 -11.43 -25.45
CA LEU A 125 9.79 -10.30 -25.81
C LEU A 125 9.21 -10.56 -27.20
N SER A 126 7.89 -10.43 -27.35
CA SER A 126 7.18 -10.63 -28.61
C SER A 126 6.21 -9.50 -28.88
N MET A 127 6.45 -8.73 -29.94
CA MET A 127 5.61 -7.59 -30.32
C MET A 127 4.61 -7.98 -31.40
N ASN A 128 3.35 -7.55 -31.24
CA ASN A 128 2.24 -7.88 -32.12
C ASN A 128 1.42 -6.62 -32.44
N ALA A 129 0.93 -6.53 -33.67
CA ALA A 129 0.01 -5.47 -34.08
C ALA A 129 -1.12 -6.08 -34.91
N SER A 130 -2.34 -5.56 -34.75
CA SER A 130 -3.53 -5.98 -35.49
C SER A 130 -4.30 -4.77 -36.00
N THR A 131 -4.94 -4.90 -37.16
CA THR A 131 -5.81 -3.86 -37.72
C THR A 131 -7.09 -3.64 -36.93
N THR A 132 -7.41 -4.54 -35.99
CA THR A 132 -8.61 -4.47 -35.14
C THR A 132 -8.31 -4.06 -33.70
N ALA A 133 -7.04 -4.02 -33.29
CA ALA A 133 -6.62 -3.57 -31.98
C ALA A 133 -6.33 -2.06 -32.02
N LEU A 134 -6.64 -1.35 -30.93
CA LEU A 134 -6.45 0.10 -30.84
C LEU A 134 -4.97 0.50 -30.78
N SER A 135 -4.14 -0.38 -30.20
CA SER A 135 -2.69 -0.19 -30.09
C SER A 135 -1.97 -1.52 -30.34
N PRO A 136 -0.73 -1.51 -30.88
CA PRO A 136 0.16 -2.66 -30.82
C PRO A 136 0.42 -3.07 -29.36
N THR A 137 0.57 -4.37 -29.15
CA THR A 137 0.86 -4.95 -27.83
C THR A 137 2.15 -5.76 -27.88
N GLU A 138 2.74 -6.00 -26.73
CA GLU A 138 3.85 -6.92 -26.57
C GLU A 138 3.63 -7.88 -25.41
N THR A 139 4.06 -9.12 -25.62
CA THR A 139 4.14 -10.14 -24.58
C THR A 139 5.57 -10.15 -24.04
N LEU A 140 5.70 -9.85 -22.75
CA LEU A 140 6.95 -9.81 -22.00
C LEU A 140 7.00 -11.02 -21.07
N ASP A 141 8.04 -11.84 -21.17
CA ASP A 141 8.24 -12.99 -20.32
C ASP A 141 9.47 -12.82 -19.43
N LEU A 142 9.29 -12.94 -18.12
CA LEU A 142 10.35 -12.81 -17.11
C LEU A 142 10.68 -14.17 -16.48
N ASN A 143 11.97 -14.48 -16.41
CA ASN A 143 12.50 -15.52 -15.53
C ASN A 143 13.21 -14.85 -14.35
N PHE A 144 13.19 -15.50 -13.19
CA PHE A 144 13.67 -14.93 -11.94
C PHE A 144 14.16 -16.03 -11.00
N THR A 145 14.93 -15.67 -9.98
CA THR A 145 15.42 -16.61 -8.96
C THR A 145 14.49 -16.66 -7.76
N THR A 146 14.09 -15.48 -7.26
CA THR A 146 13.24 -15.36 -6.08
C THR A 146 11.95 -14.66 -6.44
N ILE A 147 10.89 -14.99 -5.72
CA ILE A 147 9.60 -14.30 -5.79
C ILE A 147 9.08 -14.09 -4.39
N ARG A 148 8.55 -12.90 -4.13
CA ARG A 148 7.75 -12.57 -2.95
C ARG A 148 6.40 -12.05 -3.43
N PHE A 149 5.34 -12.68 -2.97
CA PHE A 149 3.97 -12.25 -3.18
C PHE A 149 3.45 -11.67 -1.87
N THR A 150 3.02 -10.42 -1.89
CA THR A 150 2.53 -9.68 -0.73
C THR A 150 1.10 -9.22 -0.99
N TYR A 151 0.20 -9.53 -0.06
CA TYR A 151 -1.17 -9.01 -0.03
C TYR A 151 -1.31 -8.05 1.15
N TYR A 152 -1.69 -6.82 0.84
CA TYR A 152 -1.93 -5.79 1.85
C TYR A 152 -3.39 -5.86 2.31
N THR A 153 -3.59 -6.10 3.61
CA THR A 153 -4.92 -6.15 4.22
C THR A 153 -5.32 -4.78 4.75
N ALA A 154 -6.62 -4.53 4.86
CA ALA A 154 -7.18 -3.34 5.52
C ALA A 154 -6.85 -3.24 7.03
N LYS A 155 -6.14 -4.22 7.60
CA LYS A 155 -5.70 -4.25 9.00
C LYS A 155 -4.21 -3.94 9.16
N SER A 156 -3.56 -3.38 8.13
CA SER A 156 -2.12 -3.06 8.15
C SER A 156 -1.23 -4.28 8.43
N ASN A 157 -1.63 -5.47 7.95
CA ASN A 157 -0.77 -6.64 7.91
C ASN A 157 -0.27 -6.86 6.49
N GLU A 158 1.03 -7.08 6.33
CA GLU A 158 1.58 -7.76 5.15
C GLU A 158 1.37 -9.26 5.31
N ILE A 159 0.47 -9.83 4.52
CA ILE A 159 0.42 -11.29 4.36
C ILE A 159 1.30 -11.63 3.18
N TYR A 160 2.36 -12.39 3.41
CA TYR A 160 3.31 -12.72 2.35
C TYR A 160 3.56 -14.22 2.21
N ALA A 161 3.91 -14.60 0.99
CA ALA A 161 4.56 -15.87 0.68
C ALA A 161 5.73 -15.60 -0.25
N SER A 162 6.89 -16.17 0.06
CA SER A 162 8.10 -16.07 -0.75
C SER A 162 8.66 -17.44 -1.09
N TYR A 163 9.38 -17.51 -2.21
CA TYR A 163 10.08 -18.71 -2.64
C TYR A 163 11.41 -18.33 -3.29
N ASP A 164 12.44 -19.10 -2.96
CA ASP A 164 13.78 -19.02 -3.55
C ASP A 164 14.06 -20.35 -4.28
N SER A 165 14.25 -20.26 -5.59
CA SER A 165 14.53 -21.41 -6.46
C SER A 165 15.98 -21.92 -6.39
N GLU A 166 16.94 -21.11 -5.90
CA GLU A 166 18.32 -21.55 -5.70
C GLU A 166 18.43 -22.48 -4.48
N THR A 167 17.70 -22.18 -3.41
CA THR A 167 17.71 -22.96 -2.17
C THR A 167 16.57 -23.97 -2.06
N ASP A 168 15.58 -23.89 -2.94
CA ASP A 168 14.31 -24.64 -2.87
C ASP A 168 13.60 -24.46 -1.53
N THR A 169 13.57 -23.21 -1.03
CA THR A 169 12.94 -22.87 0.24
C THR A 169 11.83 -21.85 0.06
N GLY A 170 10.69 -22.11 0.70
CA GLY A 170 9.60 -21.15 0.84
C GLY A 170 9.49 -20.59 2.26
N SER A 171 8.95 -19.39 2.38
CA SER A 171 8.54 -18.79 3.64
C SER A 171 7.15 -18.17 3.46
N SER A 172 6.33 -18.22 4.49
CA SER A 172 5.11 -17.43 4.54
C SER A 172 4.91 -16.89 5.95
N GLY A 173 4.28 -15.73 6.04
CA GLY A 173 4.10 -15.07 7.31
C GLY A 173 3.14 -13.90 7.22
N GLU A 174 2.81 -13.40 8.40
CA GLU A 174 2.24 -12.08 8.56
C GLU A 174 3.28 -11.24 9.30
N GLN A 175 3.69 -10.12 8.72
CA GLN A 175 4.70 -9.26 9.32
C GLN A 175 4.23 -7.80 9.28
N LEU A 176 4.57 -7.09 10.34
CA LEU A 176 4.65 -5.63 10.34
C LEU A 176 6.08 -5.31 9.91
N LYS A 177 6.30 -5.12 8.60
CA LYS A 177 7.58 -4.67 8.06
C LYS A 177 7.70 -3.16 8.34
N ASP A 178 8.89 -2.67 8.67
CA ASP A 178 9.22 -1.27 8.94
C ASP A 178 10.64 -1.03 8.35
N THR A 179 10.69 -0.48 7.15
CA THR A 179 11.85 -0.43 6.26
C THR A 179 12.83 0.66 6.66
N ASP A 180 12.36 1.77 7.20
CA ASP A 180 13.18 2.87 7.68
C ASP A 180 13.37 2.88 9.22
N SER A 181 12.74 1.92 9.90
CA SER A 181 12.85 1.71 11.35
C SER A 181 12.37 2.89 12.16
N ASP A 182 11.35 3.61 11.69
CA ASP A 182 10.80 4.78 12.36
C ASP A 182 9.68 4.48 13.37
N GLY A 183 9.30 3.20 13.48
CA GLY A 183 8.29 2.72 14.41
C GLY A 183 6.90 2.62 13.81
N MET A 184 6.73 3.01 12.54
CA MET A 184 5.52 2.80 11.76
C MET A 184 5.75 1.64 10.78
N PRO A 185 4.82 0.68 10.67
CA PRO A 185 4.97 -0.37 9.68
C PRO A 185 4.80 0.17 8.26
N ASP A 186 5.60 -0.30 7.29
CA ASP A 186 5.50 -0.04 5.84
C ASP A 186 4.05 -0.08 5.39
N SER A 187 3.31 -1.11 5.78
CA SER A 187 1.91 -1.27 5.38
C SER A 187 0.97 -0.18 5.90
N TRP A 188 1.27 0.43 7.05
CA TRP A 188 0.54 1.57 7.60
C TRP A 188 0.99 2.87 6.94
N GLU A 189 2.30 3.07 6.75
CA GLU A 189 2.83 4.21 6.01
C GLU A 189 2.27 4.24 4.58
N LEU A 190 2.26 3.10 3.90
CA LEU A 190 1.64 2.91 2.59
C LEU A 190 0.14 3.21 2.62
N LEU A 191 -0.58 2.79 3.67
CA LEU A 191 -2.02 3.02 3.78
C LEU A 191 -2.36 4.51 3.78
N TYR A 192 -1.49 5.35 4.36
CA TYR A 192 -1.74 6.77 4.49
C TYR A 192 -0.86 7.67 3.61
N GLY A 193 -0.14 7.07 2.67
CA GLY A 193 0.64 7.80 1.68
C GLY A 193 1.93 8.43 2.21
N LEU A 194 2.44 7.89 3.31
CA LEU A 194 3.77 8.18 3.85
C LEU A 194 4.85 7.39 3.11
N SER A 195 6.11 7.71 3.40
CA SER A 195 7.25 7.20 2.64
C SER A 195 8.00 6.10 3.39
N VAL A 196 7.73 4.83 3.06
CA VAL A 196 8.35 3.62 3.68
C VAL A 196 9.89 3.59 3.75
N GLY A 197 10.59 4.47 3.03
CA GLY A 197 12.05 4.54 3.01
C GLY A 197 12.62 5.80 3.64
N VAL A 198 11.79 6.62 4.26
CA VAL A 198 12.13 7.94 4.78
C VAL A 198 11.47 8.10 6.14
N ASN A 199 12.29 8.07 7.18
CA ASN A 199 11.83 8.26 8.56
C ASN A 199 11.10 9.59 8.69
N ASP A 200 9.77 9.52 8.59
CA ASP A 200 8.85 10.64 8.60
C ASP A 200 7.88 10.56 9.77
N ALA A 201 8.04 9.58 10.67
CA ALA A 201 7.40 9.45 11.97
C ALA A 201 7.17 10.76 12.73
N ALA A 202 8.16 11.66 12.72
CA ALA A 202 8.09 12.95 13.43
C ALA A 202 7.47 14.10 12.61
N SER A 203 7.14 13.85 11.34
CA SER A 203 6.43 14.77 10.46
C SER A 203 4.93 14.75 10.77
N ASP A 204 4.23 15.75 10.25
CA ASP A 204 2.79 15.95 10.40
C ASP A 204 2.24 16.11 8.99
N LEU A 205 1.71 15.02 8.43
CA LEU A 205 1.34 14.92 7.02
C LEU A 205 0.15 15.84 6.68
N ASP A 206 -0.85 15.94 7.56
CA ASP A 206 -2.07 16.71 7.32
C ASP A 206 -2.09 18.10 7.99
N GLY A 207 -1.12 18.39 8.86
CA GLY A 207 -0.93 19.66 9.52
C GLY A 207 -1.84 19.91 10.72
N ASP A 208 -2.39 18.86 11.34
CA ASP A 208 -3.29 18.97 12.50
C ASP A 208 -2.56 19.10 13.85
N GLY A 209 -1.24 18.90 13.84
CA GLY A 209 -0.36 19.02 14.99
C GLY A 209 -0.05 17.71 15.72
N LEU A 210 -0.57 16.57 15.25
CA LEU A 210 -0.08 15.24 15.62
C LEU A 210 1.03 14.80 14.68
N SER A 211 2.00 14.04 15.20
CA SER A 211 2.99 13.41 14.33
C SER A 211 2.42 12.13 13.72
N ASN A 212 2.92 11.74 12.55
CA ASN A 212 2.52 10.48 11.89
C ASN A 212 2.62 9.30 12.86
N LEU A 213 3.66 9.25 13.70
CA LEU A 213 3.82 8.20 14.70
C LEU A 213 2.77 8.27 15.80
N ASP A 214 2.44 9.47 16.29
CA ASP A 214 1.36 9.64 17.28
C ASP A 214 0.02 9.13 16.69
N GLU A 215 -0.22 9.41 15.42
CA GLU A 215 -1.44 8.98 14.73
C GLU A 215 -1.47 7.47 14.49
N TYR A 216 -0.32 6.88 14.15
CA TYR A 216 -0.17 5.43 14.13
C TYR A 216 -0.51 4.84 15.49
N GLU A 217 0.07 5.38 16.57
CA GLU A 217 -0.15 4.94 17.95
C GLU A 217 -1.62 5.02 18.36
N LEU A 218 -2.29 6.11 17.99
CA LEU A 218 -3.69 6.42 18.29
C LEU A 218 -4.70 5.74 17.36
N GLY A 219 -4.26 5.22 16.22
CA GLY A 219 -5.14 4.67 15.20
C GLY A 219 -6.00 5.73 14.51
N THR A 220 -5.44 6.93 14.32
CA THR A 220 -6.03 7.99 13.50
C THR A 220 -5.44 7.95 12.09
N ASP A 221 -5.89 8.86 11.24
CA ASP A 221 -5.57 8.87 9.81
C ASP A 221 -4.69 10.09 9.56
N PRO A 222 -3.36 9.92 9.35
CA PRO A 222 -2.41 11.02 9.21
C PRO A 222 -2.57 11.82 7.91
N SER A 223 -3.46 11.40 7.02
CA SER A 223 -3.81 12.18 5.84
C SER A 223 -5.02 13.09 6.06
N SER A 224 -5.61 13.09 7.25
CA SER A 224 -6.89 13.68 7.54
C SER A 224 -6.93 14.36 8.91
N GLY A 225 -6.72 15.69 8.94
CA GLY A 225 -6.72 16.47 10.18
C GLY A 225 -8.09 16.61 10.86
N SER A 226 -9.08 15.85 10.40
CA SER A 226 -10.38 15.65 11.06
C SER A 226 -10.47 14.28 11.75
N SER A 227 -9.42 13.46 11.69
CA SER A 227 -9.30 12.15 12.31
C SER A 227 -8.59 12.30 13.65
N PHE A 228 -9.36 12.22 14.73
CA PHE A 228 -8.81 12.37 16.07
C PHE A 228 -9.28 11.26 16.98
N PHE A 229 -8.43 10.88 17.93
CA PHE A 229 -8.79 9.92 18.97
C PHE A 229 -9.93 10.48 19.82
N GLN A 230 -11.10 9.83 19.77
CA GLN A 230 -12.30 10.24 20.45
C GLN A 230 -12.89 9.08 21.26
N ALA A 231 -12.98 9.29 22.58
CA ALA A 231 -13.79 8.46 23.45
C ALA A 231 -15.13 9.15 23.76
N VAL A 232 -16.21 8.38 23.70
CA VAL A 232 -17.58 8.83 23.94
C VAL A 232 -18.23 7.93 24.97
N LEU A 233 -18.74 8.53 26.05
CA LEU A 233 -19.51 7.85 27.08
C LEU A 233 -21.00 8.15 26.87
N LYS A 234 -21.83 7.11 26.72
CA LYS A 234 -23.30 7.23 26.56
C LYS A 234 -24.01 6.34 27.56
N ALA A 235 -25.21 6.74 28.00
CA ALA A 235 -26.04 5.87 28.84
C ALA A 235 -26.41 4.58 28.08
N ASP A 236 -26.33 3.44 28.74
CA ASP A 236 -26.77 2.16 28.17
C ASP A 236 -28.30 2.11 28.14
N PRO A 237 -28.94 2.03 26.95
CA PRO A 237 -30.40 2.04 26.85
C PRO A 237 -31.03 0.74 27.38
N SER A 238 -30.25 -0.34 27.52
CA SER A 238 -30.74 -1.66 27.91
C SER A 238 -30.68 -1.86 29.43
N ILE A 239 -29.79 -1.15 30.13
CA ILE A 239 -29.55 -1.32 31.56
C ILE A 239 -29.48 0.04 32.25
N PRO A 240 -30.56 0.48 32.94
CA PRO A 240 -30.57 1.74 33.66
C PRO A 240 -29.42 1.86 34.68
N GLY A 241 -28.67 2.95 34.62
CA GLY A 241 -27.53 3.21 35.52
C GLY A 241 -26.16 2.76 35.01
N ASN A 242 -26.11 2.05 33.88
CA ASN A 242 -24.86 1.71 33.19
C ASN A 242 -24.56 2.70 32.05
N TYR A 243 -23.29 2.76 31.68
CA TYR A 243 -22.83 3.55 30.54
C TYR A 243 -21.99 2.67 29.60
N LEU A 244 -22.05 2.99 28.32
CA LEU A 244 -21.22 2.43 27.26
C LEU A 244 -20.14 3.44 26.93
N LEU A 245 -18.89 3.05 27.16
CA LEU A 245 -17.71 3.79 26.73
C LEU A 245 -17.27 3.26 25.37
N SER A 246 -17.29 4.11 24.36
CA SER A 246 -16.91 3.78 22.98
C SER A 246 -15.75 4.64 22.54
N TRP A 247 -14.80 4.09 21.79
CA TRP A 247 -13.71 4.87 21.18
C TRP A 247 -13.29 4.27 19.83
N ASN A 248 -12.70 5.10 18.95
CA ASN A 248 -12.02 4.60 17.75
C ASN A 248 -10.77 3.82 18.19
N SER A 249 -10.58 2.63 17.63
CA SER A 249 -9.52 1.73 18.04
C SER A 249 -8.92 0.97 16.85
N VAL A 250 -7.74 0.39 17.07
CA VAL A 250 -7.05 -0.47 16.10
C VAL A 250 -7.12 -1.90 16.59
N ALA A 251 -7.66 -2.80 15.77
CA ALA A 251 -7.71 -4.22 16.09
C ALA A 251 -6.31 -4.77 16.41
N GLY A 252 -6.18 -5.50 17.51
CA GLY A 252 -4.91 -6.03 18.01
C GLY A 252 -4.18 -5.11 18.99
N LYS A 253 -4.46 -3.79 19.01
CA LYS A 253 -3.91 -2.89 20.02
C LYS A 253 -4.63 -3.02 21.35
N THR A 254 -3.88 -2.82 22.42
CA THR A 254 -4.41 -2.82 23.79
C THR A 254 -4.63 -1.39 24.26
N TYR A 255 -5.73 -1.17 24.97
CA TYR A 255 -6.15 0.12 25.50
C TYR A 255 -6.36 0.02 27.00
N VAL A 256 -5.90 1.04 27.71
CA VAL A 256 -6.08 1.17 29.16
C VAL A 256 -7.22 2.14 29.42
N ILE A 257 -8.25 1.67 30.12
CA ILE A 257 -9.32 2.49 30.65
C ILE A 257 -8.95 2.85 32.08
N GLU A 258 -8.96 4.15 32.36
CA GLU A 258 -8.59 4.70 33.65
C GLU A 258 -9.70 5.61 34.18
N TRP A 259 -9.77 5.75 35.50
CA TRP A 259 -10.77 6.57 36.18
C TRP A 259 -10.13 7.45 37.25
N SER A 260 -10.72 8.63 37.46
CA SER A 260 -10.37 9.53 38.56
C SER A 260 -11.63 10.23 39.10
N PRO A 261 -11.74 10.50 40.41
CA PRO A 261 -12.86 11.29 40.94
C PRO A 261 -12.84 12.76 40.47
N ASP A 262 -11.67 13.29 40.11
CA ASP A 262 -11.50 14.65 39.59
C ASP A 262 -10.26 14.76 38.68
N LEU A 263 -10.07 15.91 38.01
CA LEU A 263 -8.92 16.14 37.12
C LEU A 263 -7.59 16.41 37.87
N LYS A 264 -7.58 16.38 39.20
CA LYS A 264 -6.39 16.68 40.03
C LYS A 264 -5.81 15.42 40.66
N THR A 265 -6.66 14.45 40.95
CA THR A 265 -6.30 13.15 41.48
C THR A 265 -5.72 12.30 40.35
N ALA A 266 -4.71 11.50 40.67
CA ALA A 266 -4.12 10.60 39.68
C ALA A 266 -5.16 9.58 39.20
N PHE A 267 -5.17 9.35 37.89
CA PHE A 267 -6.00 8.33 37.26
C PHE A 267 -5.52 6.94 37.68
N THR A 268 -6.46 6.04 37.94
CA THR A 268 -6.19 4.63 38.24
C THR A 268 -6.72 3.74 37.12
N THR A 269 -5.93 2.74 36.72
CA THR A 269 -6.36 1.73 35.74
C THR A 269 -7.52 0.92 36.31
N ILE A 270 -8.62 0.88 35.55
CA ILE A 270 -9.79 0.08 35.89
C ILE A 270 -9.97 -1.12 34.96
N ARG A 271 -9.46 -1.04 33.72
CA ARG A 271 -9.55 -2.12 32.73
C ARG A 271 -8.46 -1.98 31.68
N ILE A 272 -8.05 -3.13 31.13
CA ILE A 272 -7.20 -3.24 29.95
C ILE A 272 -7.99 -4.04 28.91
N VAL A 273 -8.05 -3.55 27.66
CA VAL A 273 -8.90 -4.11 26.59
C VAL A 273 -8.09 -4.22 25.31
N THR A 274 -8.00 -5.42 24.76
CA THR A 274 -7.46 -5.63 23.41
C THR A 274 -8.59 -5.45 22.40
N ALA A 275 -8.46 -4.45 21.53
CA ALA A 275 -9.45 -4.16 20.51
C ALA A 275 -9.47 -5.28 19.45
N THR A 276 -10.65 -5.58 18.91
CA THR A 276 -10.84 -6.59 17.86
C THR A 276 -11.30 -5.99 16.53
N ASP A 277 -11.66 -4.70 16.53
CA ASP A 277 -12.22 -3.96 15.41
C ASP A 277 -11.78 -2.49 15.49
N THR A 278 -12.24 -1.69 14.52
CA THR A 278 -12.02 -0.24 14.34
C THR A 278 -12.73 0.64 15.38
N THR A 279 -13.63 0.05 16.16
CA THR A 279 -14.33 0.71 17.28
C THR A 279 -14.50 -0.29 18.39
N THR A 280 -14.16 0.10 19.61
CA THR A 280 -14.35 -0.73 20.81
C THR A 280 -15.41 -0.11 21.71
N VAL A 281 -16.28 -0.95 22.27
CA VAL A 281 -17.36 -0.55 23.17
C VAL A 281 -17.30 -1.39 24.44
N GLU A 282 -17.20 -0.73 25.59
CA GLU A 282 -17.14 -1.38 26.89
C GLU A 282 -18.27 -0.91 27.80
N SER A 283 -18.86 -1.86 28.54
CA SER A 283 -19.86 -1.54 29.56
C SER A 283 -19.19 -1.15 30.87
N ILE A 284 -19.49 0.05 31.35
CA ILE A 284 -19.01 0.59 32.61
C ILE A 284 -20.14 0.47 33.64
N THR A 285 -19.98 -0.48 34.55
CA THR A 285 -20.90 -0.72 35.67
C THR A 285 -20.50 0.13 36.87
N GLY A 286 -21.50 0.67 37.59
CA GLY A 286 -21.25 1.42 38.82
C GLY A 286 -20.75 2.87 38.62
N ALA A 287 -21.04 3.49 37.46
CA ALA A 287 -20.79 4.91 37.17
C ALA A 287 -21.58 5.91 38.06
N GLY A 288 -22.04 5.49 39.24
CA GLY A 288 -22.72 6.32 40.24
C GLY A 288 -21.77 7.19 41.07
N SER A 289 -20.46 7.07 40.87
CA SER A 289 -19.46 7.99 41.43
C SER A 289 -19.11 9.01 40.35
N ILE A 290 -19.51 10.27 40.53
CA ILE A 290 -19.13 11.38 39.64
C ILE A 290 -17.61 11.37 39.49
N GLY A 291 -17.12 11.30 38.25
CA GLY A 291 -15.69 11.24 37.96
C GLY A 291 -15.42 11.34 36.47
N PHE A 292 -14.14 11.20 36.12
CA PHE A 292 -13.61 11.34 34.77
C PHE A 292 -13.03 10.01 34.31
N TYR A 293 -13.30 9.66 33.06
CA TYR A 293 -12.71 8.50 32.40
C TYR A 293 -11.66 8.98 31.39
N ARG A 294 -10.57 8.22 31.29
CA ARG A 294 -9.55 8.38 30.26
C ARG A 294 -9.34 7.04 29.58
N VAL A 295 -9.27 7.06 28.25
CA VAL A 295 -8.83 5.92 27.46
C VAL A 295 -7.55 6.32 26.77
N ARG A 296 -6.56 5.43 26.76
CA ARG A 296 -5.31 5.61 26.03
C ARG A 296 -4.81 4.26 25.50
N PRO A 297 -4.04 4.22 24.41
CA PRO A 297 -3.28 3.04 24.03
C PRO A 297 -2.34 2.59 25.17
N GLU A 298 -2.12 1.29 25.28
CA GLU A 298 -1.04 0.71 26.09
C GLU A 298 0.26 0.79 25.27
N SER A 299 1.25 1.49 25.82
CA SER A 299 2.60 1.66 25.27
C SER A 299 3.42 0.39 25.32
#